data_AF-A0A4Q2X2U2-F1
#
_entry.id   AF-A0A4Q2X2U2-F1
#
_cell.length_a   1.000
_cell.length_b   1.000
_cell.length_c   1.000
_cell.angle_alpha   90.00
_cell.angle_beta   90.00
_cell.angle_gamma   90.00
#
_symmetry.space_group_name_H-M   'P 1'
#
loop_
_entity.id
_entity.type
_entity.pdbx_description
1 polymer ?
#
loop_
_entity_poly.entity_id
_entity_poly.type
_entity_poly.pdbx_seq_one_letter_code
_entity_poly.pdbx_strand_id
1 'polypeptide(L)'
;MNRREILRTGSLGTLGLLASQTFQTALGQTRSAGANERIRVGVVGFSDRATSSLLPCFKIVAEEFNCEIVAVSDLWSRRREEAKAYFSKNFGKEVETYRNNEEMYEKANLDAVIISTPDFQHATHAIEAIKAGCDVYCEKPFAETMEDAR
;
A
#
# COMPACT_ATOMS: atom_id res chain seq x y z
N MET A 1 -55.20 -8.10 -0.36
CA MET A 1 -54.08 -7.24 0.05
C MET A 1 -54.60 -5.85 0.36
N ASN A 2 -54.53 -5.44 1.63
CA ASN A 2 -55.10 -4.19 2.10
C ASN A 2 -54.02 -3.08 2.10
N ARG A 3 -54.36 -1.84 1.72
CA ARG A 3 -53.40 -0.71 1.60
C ARG A 3 -52.58 -0.46 2.88
N ARG A 4 -53.12 -0.84 4.03
CA ARG A 4 -52.47 -0.69 5.34
C ARG A 4 -51.32 -1.68 5.59
N GLU A 5 -51.30 -2.83 4.92
CA GLU A 5 -50.18 -3.79 5.03
C GLU A 5 -48.96 -3.33 4.22
N ILE A 6 -49.20 -2.72 3.06
CA ILE A 6 -48.14 -2.22 2.15
C ILE A 6 -47.31 -1.11 2.81
N LEU A 7 -47.93 -0.22 3.59
CA LEU A 7 -47.22 0.85 4.31
C LEU A 7 -46.41 0.33 5.51
N ARG A 8 -46.81 -0.79 6.11
CA ARG A 8 -46.08 -1.41 7.24
C ARG A 8 -44.86 -2.21 6.77
N THR A 9 -44.92 -2.81 5.58
CA THR A 9 -43.81 -3.56 4.98
C THR A 9 -42.71 -2.63 4.41
N GLY A 10 -43.06 -1.39 4.03
CA GLY A 10 -42.12 -0.42 3.46
C GLY A 10 -41.07 0.13 4.45
N SER A 11 -41.37 0.17 5.75
CA SER A 11 -40.44 0.69 6.78
C SER A 11 -39.37 -0.32 7.22
N LEU A 12 -39.57 -1.61 6.98
CA LEU A 12 -38.59 -2.66 7.28
C LEU A 12 -37.53 -2.81 6.17
N GLY A 13 -37.90 -2.56 4.91
CA GLY A 13 -36.98 -2.66 3.78
C GLY A 13 -35.95 -1.51 3.73
N THR A 14 -36.34 -0.30 4.13
CA THR A 14 -35.47 0.89 4.12
C THR A 14 -34.42 0.86 5.24
N LEU A 15 -34.74 0.33 6.42
CA LEU A 15 -33.77 0.10 7.50
C LEU A 15 -32.73 -0.97 7.13
N GLY A 16 -33.14 -2.04 6.44
CA GLY A 16 -32.23 -3.08 5.96
C GLY A 16 -31.25 -2.56 4.91
N LEU A 17 -31.70 -1.73 3.97
CA LEU A 17 -30.85 -1.13 2.94
C LEU A 17 -29.83 -0.13 3.50
N LEU A 18 -30.23 0.69 4.49
CA LEU A 18 -29.31 1.61 5.17
C LEU A 18 -28.28 0.86 6.02
N ALA A 19 -28.70 -0.19 6.74
CA ALA A 19 -27.80 -1.03 7.51
C ALA A 19 -26.78 -1.76 6.61
N SER A 20 -27.22 -2.28 5.45
CA SER A 20 -26.32 -2.90 4.46
C SER A 20 -25.35 -1.89 3.83
N GLN A 21 -25.78 -0.65 3.57
CA GLN A 21 -24.88 0.39 3.04
C GLN A 21 -23.79 0.77 4.06
N THR A 22 -24.13 0.90 5.35
CA THR A 22 -23.14 1.20 6.40
C THR A 22 -22.19 0.02 6.67
N PHE A 23 -22.64 -1.23 6.50
CA PHE A 23 -21.81 -2.40 6.76
C PHE A 23 -20.73 -2.61 5.68
N GLN A 24 -21.04 -2.27 4.42
CA GLN A 24 -20.06 -2.30 3.33
C GLN A 24 -19.01 -1.19 3.42
N THR A 25 -19.25 -0.13 4.19
CA THR A 25 -18.25 0.94 4.40
C THR A 25 -17.27 0.62 5.53
N ALA A 26 -17.67 -0.22 6.51
CA ALA A 26 -16.86 -0.56 7.68
C ALA A 26 -15.92 -1.75 7.44
N LEU A 27 -16.30 -2.69 6.57
CA LEU A 27 -15.40 -3.70 6.05
C LEU A 27 -14.68 -3.07 4.87
N GLY A 28 -13.44 -2.61 5.10
CA GLY A 28 -12.65 -1.81 4.17
C GLY A 28 -12.83 -2.25 2.72
N GLN A 29 -12.97 -1.25 1.84
CA GLN A 29 -12.97 -1.48 0.41
C GLN A 29 -11.66 -2.19 0.04
N THR A 30 -11.71 -3.52 -0.04
CA THR A 30 -10.72 -4.28 -0.78
C THR A 30 -10.84 -3.77 -2.20
N ARG A 31 -9.91 -2.91 -2.60
CA ARG A 31 -9.70 -2.54 -3.99
C ARG A 31 -9.32 -3.81 -4.71
N SER A 32 -10.34 -4.57 -5.12
CA SER A 32 -10.17 -5.60 -6.13
C SER A 32 -9.70 -4.84 -7.37
N ALA A 33 -8.39 -4.81 -7.59
CA ALA A 33 -7.80 -4.33 -8.82
C ALA A 33 -8.62 -4.91 -9.96
N GLY A 34 -9.23 -4.05 -10.78
CA GLY A 34 -9.90 -4.53 -11.98
C GLY A 34 -8.90 -5.36 -12.79
N ALA A 35 -9.37 -6.27 -13.65
CA ALA A 35 -8.47 -7.12 -14.47
C ALA A 35 -7.43 -6.36 -15.34
N ASN A 36 -7.50 -5.02 -15.37
CA ASN A 36 -6.60 -4.11 -16.05
C ASN A 36 -5.82 -3.16 -15.12
N GLU A 37 -6.00 -3.22 -13.81
CA GLU A 37 -5.34 -2.31 -12.87
C GLU A 37 -4.03 -2.93 -12.38
N ARG A 38 -2.92 -2.22 -12.61
CA ARG A 38 -1.57 -2.62 -12.15
C ARG A 38 -1.47 -2.41 -10.64
N ILE A 39 -0.88 -3.38 -9.95
CA ILE A 39 -0.59 -3.27 -8.51
C ILE A 39 0.49 -2.21 -8.31
N ARG A 40 0.17 -1.14 -7.57
CA ARG A 40 1.02 0.02 -7.32
C ARG A 40 1.83 -0.19 -6.04
N VAL A 41 3.13 -0.34 -6.20
CA VAL A 41 4.05 -0.65 -5.11
C VAL A 41 4.88 0.57 -4.73
N GLY A 42 4.97 0.85 -3.44
CA GLY A 42 5.87 1.86 -2.87
C GLY A 42 7.14 1.24 -2.29
N VAL A 43 8.19 2.04 -2.18
CA VAL A 43 9.43 1.64 -1.48
C VAL A 43 9.67 2.59 -0.31
N VAL A 44 9.73 2.03 0.89
CA VAL A 44 9.99 2.76 2.14
C VAL A 44 11.47 2.60 2.49
N GLY A 45 12.22 3.69 2.35
CA GLY A 45 13.68 3.74 2.51
C GLY A 45 14.41 3.26 1.26
N PHE A 46 15.32 4.08 0.73
CA PHE A 46 16.08 3.75 -0.49
C PHE A 46 17.58 3.79 -0.26
N SER A 47 18.21 2.62 -0.30
CA SER A 47 19.68 2.49 -0.24
C SER A 47 20.13 1.16 -0.86
N ASP A 48 21.16 0.54 -0.29
CA ASP A 48 21.94 -0.50 -0.94
C ASP A 48 21.13 -1.80 -0.95
N ARG A 49 20.34 -2.06 0.09
CA ARG A 49 19.46 -3.23 0.15
C ARG A 49 18.38 -3.20 -0.93
N ALA A 50 17.77 -2.03 -1.14
CA ALA A 50 16.82 -1.80 -2.22
C ALA A 50 17.47 -2.05 -3.59
N THR A 51 18.60 -1.38 -3.86
CA THR A 51 19.23 -1.38 -5.19
C THR A 51 19.97 -2.66 -5.57
N SER A 52 20.56 -3.36 -4.60
CA SER A 52 21.37 -4.57 -4.84
C SER A 52 20.54 -5.86 -4.90
N SER A 53 19.36 -5.90 -4.26
CA SER A 53 18.60 -7.13 -4.09
C SER A 53 17.11 -6.94 -4.39
N LEU A 54 16.41 -6.07 -3.66
CA LEU A 54 14.94 -6.04 -3.70
C LEU A 54 14.40 -5.60 -5.05
N LEU A 55 14.92 -4.48 -5.60
CA LEU A 55 14.46 -3.93 -6.86
C LEU A 55 14.86 -4.80 -8.08
N PRO A 56 16.07 -5.38 -8.14
CA PRO A 56 16.40 -6.38 -9.16
C PRO A 56 15.47 -7.60 -9.12
N CYS A 57 15.19 -8.17 -7.94
CA CYS A 57 14.27 -9.29 -7.79
C CYS A 57 12.84 -8.91 -8.19
N PHE A 58 12.35 -7.76 -7.75
CA PHE A 58 11.04 -7.24 -8.13
C PHE A 58 10.91 -7.13 -9.65
N LYS A 59 11.92 -6.57 -10.33
CA LYS A 59 11.91 -6.39 -11.79
C LYS A 59 11.72 -7.69 -12.56
N ILE A 60 12.24 -8.81 -12.06
CA ILE A 60 12.11 -10.13 -12.71
C ILE A 60 10.65 -10.59 -12.76
N VAL A 61 9.88 -10.31 -11.71
CA VAL A 61 8.52 -10.84 -11.52
C VAL A 61 7.44 -9.79 -11.80
N ALA A 62 7.81 -8.51 -11.96
CA ALA A 62 6.88 -7.39 -12.04
C ALA A 62 5.85 -7.53 -13.17
N GLU A 63 6.27 -8.02 -14.33
CA GLU A 63 5.38 -8.21 -15.48
C GLU A 63 4.41 -9.37 -15.27
N GLU A 64 4.90 -10.49 -14.72
CA GLU A 64 4.09 -11.69 -14.46
C GLU A 64 2.95 -11.40 -13.47
N PHE A 65 3.24 -10.64 -12.41
CA PHE A 65 2.25 -10.26 -11.38
C PHE A 65 1.55 -8.94 -11.65
N ASN A 66 1.73 -8.35 -12.83
CA ASN A 66 1.14 -7.06 -13.22
C ASN A 66 1.35 -5.96 -12.15
N CYS A 67 2.56 -5.84 -11.61
CA CYS A 67 2.89 -4.89 -10.56
C CYS A 67 3.96 -3.89 -11.01
N GLU A 68 3.97 -2.73 -10.36
CA GLU A 68 4.82 -1.60 -10.73
C GLU A 68 5.20 -0.79 -9.50
N ILE A 69 6.47 -0.44 -9.39
CA ILE A 69 6.90 0.53 -8.38
C ILE A 69 6.64 1.94 -8.91
N VAL A 70 5.84 2.70 -8.15
CA VAL A 70 5.39 4.06 -8.52
C VAL A 70 5.95 5.14 -7.61
N ALA A 71 6.36 4.78 -6.38
CA ALA A 71 6.77 5.74 -5.37
C ALA A 71 7.94 5.25 -4.50
N VAL A 72 8.74 6.19 -4.04
CA VAL A 72 9.83 5.98 -3.06
C VAL A 72 9.76 7.05 -1.97
N SER A 73 9.77 6.66 -0.71
CA SER A 73 9.98 7.59 0.42
C SER A 73 11.38 7.42 1.00
N ASP A 74 12.04 8.54 1.29
CA ASP A 74 13.28 8.55 2.07
C ASP A 74 13.45 9.90 2.74
N LEU A 75 13.91 9.95 4.00
CA LEU A 75 14.14 11.19 4.74
C LEU A 75 15.22 12.05 4.07
N TRP A 76 16.25 11.42 3.52
CA TRP A 76 17.41 12.11 2.97
C TRP A 76 17.18 12.48 1.51
N SER A 77 17.23 13.77 1.18
CA SER A 77 17.07 14.24 -0.20
C SER A 77 18.03 13.58 -1.18
N ARG A 78 19.28 13.30 -0.74
CA ARG A 78 20.26 12.58 -1.54
C ARG A 78 19.74 11.21 -2.00
N ARG A 79 19.13 10.43 -1.10
CA ARG A 79 18.58 9.11 -1.43
C ARG A 79 17.40 9.18 -2.40
N ARG A 80 16.58 10.23 -2.30
CA ARG A 80 15.49 10.48 -3.27
C ARG A 80 16.03 10.80 -4.67
N GLU A 81 17.06 11.62 -4.78
CA GLU A 81 17.69 11.90 -6.09
C GLU A 81 18.40 10.66 -6.66
N GLU A 82 19.08 9.87 -5.81
CA GLU A 82 19.63 8.57 -6.20
C GLU A 82 18.54 7.61 -6.69
N ALA A 83 17.36 7.61 -6.06
CA ALA A 83 16.21 6.80 -6.48
C ALA A 83 15.75 7.19 -7.89
N LYS A 84 15.51 8.47 -8.17
CA LYS A 84 15.13 8.94 -9.51
C LYS A 84 16.13 8.49 -10.58
N ALA A 85 17.42 8.66 -10.32
CA ALA A 85 18.48 8.23 -11.24
C ALA A 85 18.49 6.71 -11.44
N TYR A 86 18.32 5.94 -10.36
CA TYR A 86 18.27 4.48 -10.41
C TYR A 86 17.07 3.98 -11.23
N PHE A 87 15.88 4.55 -11.01
CA PHE A 87 14.67 4.15 -11.74
C PHE A 87 14.75 4.52 -13.22
N SER A 88 15.21 5.74 -13.53
CA SER A 88 15.43 6.17 -14.91
C SER A 88 16.36 5.22 -15.67
N LYS A 89 17.49 4.84 -15.04
CA LYS A 89 18.49 3.93 -15.63
C LYS A 89 18.02 2.48 -15.75
N ASN A 90 17.39 1.94 -14.71
CA ASN A 90 17.14 0.48 -14.61
C ASN A 90 15.72 0.08 -15.01
N PHE A 91 14.75 1.00 -14.92
CA PHE A 91 13.34 0.75 -15.24
C PHE A 91 12.86 1.56 -16.44
N GLY A 92 13.68 2.49 -16.97
CA GLY A 92 13.32 3.31 -18.13
C GLY A 92 12.23 4.34 -17.85
N LYS A 93 11.97 4.64 -16.58
CA LYS A 93 10.97 5.62 -16.12
C LYS A 93 11.41 6.27 -14.82
N GLU A 94 10.95 7.48 -14.57
CA GLU A 94 11.16 8.14 -13.29
C GLU A 94 10.18 7.61 -12.25
N VAL A 95 10.58 7.69 -10.97
CA VAL A 95 9.74 7.34 -9.83
C VAL A 95 9.38 8.60 -9.06
N GLU A 96 8.16 8.66 -8.53
CA GLU A 96 7.79 9.76 -7.64
C GLU A 96 8.49 9.59 -6.29
N THR A 97 9.02 10.68 -5.74
CA THR A 97 9.76 10.65 -4.48
C THR A 97 9.15 11.53 -3.43
N TYR A 98 9.04 11.02 -2.21
CA TYR A 98 8.33 11.64 -1.10
C TYR A 98 9.27 11.88 0.08
N ARG A 99 9.08 12.98 0.81
CA ARG A 99 9.99 13.36 1.90
C ARG A 99 9.89 12.39 3.09
N ASN A 100 8.72 11.82 3.31
CA ASN A 100 8.45 10.89 4.40
C ASN A 100 7.40 9.86 3.96
N ASN A 101 7.16 8.86 4.82
CA ASN A 101 6.26 7.74 4.52
C ASN A 101 4.80 8.19 4.48
N GLU A 102 4.39 9.03 5.44
CA GLU A 102 3.04 9.59 5.54
C GLU A 102 2.61 10.29 4.25
N GLU A 103 3.45 11.20 3.73
CA GLU A 103 3.18 11.91 2.48
C GLU A 103 3.05 10.95 1.29
N MET A 104 3.86 9.89 1.26
CA MET A 104 3.78 8.86 0.23
C MET A 104 2.46 8.09 0.32
N TYR A 105 2.06 7.66 1.52
CA TYR A 105 0.83 6.89 1.73
C TYR A 105 -0.42 7.70 1.35
N GLU A 106 -0.44 9.00 1.65
CA GLU A 106 -1.57 9.87 1.32
C GLU A 106 -1.72 10.15 -0.18
N LYS A 107 -0.59 10.29 -0.91
CA LYS A 107 -0.59 10.85 -2.27
C LYS A 107 -0.35 9.81 -3.36
N ALA A 108 0.43 8.78 -3.08
CA ALA A 108 0.92 7.87 -4.11
C ALA A 108 -0.10 6.79 -4.51
N ASN A 109 -1.22 6.66 -3.79
CA ASN A 109 -2.27 5.67 -4.03
C ASN A 109 -1.70 4.26 -4.22
N LEU A 110 -1.16 3.71 -3.13
CA LEU A 110 -0.44 2.43 -3.13
C LEU A 110 -1.36 1.27 -2.75
N ASP A 111 -1.06 0.11 -3.32
CA ASP A 111 -1.68 -1.17 -2.94
C ASP A 111 -0.75 -1.96 -2.00
N ALA A 112 0.57 -1.83 -2.19
CA ALA A 112 1.56 -2.51 -1.38
C ALA A 112 2.84 -1.69 -1.19
N VAL A 113 3.67 -2.06 -0.21
CA VAL A 113 4.97 -1.45 0.04
C VAL A 113 6.07 -2.48 0.29
N ILE A 114 7.29 -2.11 -0.09
CA ILE A 114 8.53 -2.79 0.26
C ILE A 114 9.26 -1.91 1.28
N ILE A 115 9.45 -2.43 2.49
CA ILE A 115 10.16 -1.73 3.56
C ILE A 115 11.62 -2.20 3.58
N SER A 116 12.54 -1.26 3.38
CA SER A 116 13.99 -1.49 3.41
C SER A 116 14.77 -0.44 4.19
N THR A 117 14.16 0.05 5.26
CA THR A 117 14.78 0.96 6.24
C THR A 117 15.75 0.19 7.16
N PRO A 118 16.44 0.85 8.09
CA PRO A 118 17.09 0.14 9.19
C PRO A 118 16.10 -0.74 9.97
N ASP A 119 16.63 -1.83 10.54
CA ASP A 119 15.90 -2.91 11.22
C ASP A 119 15.08 -2.44 12.42
N PHE A 120 15.61 -1.52 13.23
CA PHE A 120 14.87 -0.92 14.36
C PHE A 120 13.58 -0.18 13.96
N GLN A 121 13.37 0.11 12.68
CA GLN A 121 12.18 0.81 12.18
C GLN A 121 11.18 -0.09 11.46
N HIS A 122 11.52 -1.35 11.20
CA HIS A 122 10.74 -2.25 10.36
C HIS A 122 9.31 -2.46 10.86
N ALA A 123 9.13 -2.87 12.11
CA ALA A 123 7.82 -3.09 12.70
C ALA A 123 6.96 -1.82 12.69
N THR A 124 7.53 -0.68 13.08
CA THR A 124 6.84 0.62 13.07
C THR A 124 6.37 1.00 11.67
N HIS A 125 7.25 0.94 10.67
CA HIS A 125 6.89 1.27 9.29
C HIS A 125 5.87 0.27 8.70
N ALA A 126 5.93 -1.00 9.09
CA ALA A 126 4.94 -2.01 8.69
C ALA A 126 3.56 -1.68 9.25
N ILE A 127 3.47 -1.31 10.53
CA ILE A 127 2.22 -0.87 11.17
C ILE A 127 1.66 0.37 10.47
N GLU A 128 2.51 1.36 10.15
CA GLU A 128 2.09 2.57 9.43
C GLU A 128 1.52 2.26 8.05
N ALA A 129 2.19 1.40 7.28
CA ALA A 129 1.73 1.00 5.95
C ALA A 129 0.40 0.22 6.00
N ILE A 130 0.26 -0.71 6.96
CA ILE A 130 -0.98 -1.47 7.16
C ILE A 130 -2.14 -0.53 7.53
N LYS A 131 -1.89 0.45 8.41
CA LYS A 131 -2.89 1.47 8.77
C LYS A 131 -3.27 2.35 7.58
N ALA A 132 -2.36 2.56 6.63
CA ALA A 132 -2.63 3.23 5.37
C ALA A 132 -3.35 2.33 4.33
N GLY A 133 -3.66 1.07 4.68
CA GLY A 133 -4.36 0.13 3.81
C GLY A 133 -3.47 -0.54 2.75
N CYS A 134 -2.15 -0.54 2.94
CA CYS A 134 -1.19 -1.20 2.05
C CYS A 134 -0.83 -2.60 2.55
N ASP A 135 -0.67 -3.55 1.62
CA ASP A 135 0.03 -4.80 1.88
C ASP A 135 1.53 -4.54 2.10
N VAL A 136 2.19 -5.37 2.90
CA VAL A 136 3.58 -5.12 3.32
C VAL A 136 4.49 -6.29 3.02
N TYR A 137 5.55 -6.02 2.26
CA TYR A 137 6.79 -6.78 2.32
C TYR A 137 7.78 -6.03 3.21
N CYS A 138 8.30 -6.69 4.24
CA CYS A 138 9.26 -6.11 5.16
C CYS A 138 10.58 -6.89 5.10
N GLU A 139 11.71 -6.18 5.01
CA GLU A 139 13.02 -6.81 5.06
C GLU A 139 13.28 -7.50 6.40
N LYS A 140 14.20 -8.46 6.36
CA LYS A 140 14.66 -9.18 7.55
C LYS A 140 15.77 -8.39 8.26
N PRO A 141 15.87 -8.49 9.61
CA PRO A 141 14.89 -9.08 10.53
C PRO A 141 13.62 -8.21 10.64
N PHE A 142 12.46 -8.81 10.91
CA PHE A 142 11.19 -8.05 10.96
C PHE A 142 11.15 -7.04 12.11
N ALA A 143 11.74 -7.36 13.25
CA ALA A 143 11.81 -6.49 14.42
C ALA A 143 13.04 -6.84 15.27
N GLU A 144 13.48 -5.91 16.12
CA GLU A 144 14.58 -6.13 17.07
C GLU A 144 14.13 -6.86 18.34
N THR A 145 12.86 -6.72 18.72
CA THR A 145 12.30 -7.34 19.92
C THR A 145 11.12 -8.25 19.58
N MET A 146 10.86 -9.23 20.46
CA MET A 146 9.68 -10.09 20.35
C MET A 146 8.38 -9.35 20.65
N GLU A 147 8.45 -8.21 21.36
CA GLU A 147 7.29 -7.38 21.64
C GLU A 147 6.83 -6.65 20.37
N ASP A 148 7.77 -6.07 19.63
CA ASP A 148 7.50 -5.40 18.35
C ASP A 148 7.06 -6.36 17.24
N ALA A 149 7.34 -7.67 17.39
CA ALA A 149 6.99 -8.71 16.42
C ALA A 149 5.59 -9.34 16.63
N ARG A 150 4.86 -8.97 17.69
CA ARG A 150 3.54 -9.55 18.03
C ARG A 150 2.39 -8.76 17.42
#